data_AF-A0A8S2F2T0-F1
#
_entry.id   AF-A0A8S2F2T0-F1
#
_cell.length_a   1.000
_cell.length_b   1.000
_cell.length_c   1.000
_cell.angle_alpha   90.00
_cell.angle_beta   90.00
_cell.angle_gamma   90.00
#
_symmetry.space_group_name_H-M   'P 1'
#
loop_
_entity.id
_entity.type
_entity.pdbx_description
1 polymer ?
#
loop_
_entity_poly.entity_id
_entity_poly.type
_entity_poly.pdbx_seq_one_letter_code
_entity_poly.pdbx_strand_id
1 'polypeptide(L)'
;IKLKDSLLSSITFSKTRDVDIAWVDGMITNAANQQTTTATSAATTVTNIGQSNAEWYLNPLPRDMKEHMIPHSSVFVNEPKLLHLKMILIQQYGLRAEFVGGVLTCEDSVAIKRVEGGSGQIILEGLLSDTYYKVRRILYDQYAIL
;
A
#
# COMPACT_ATOMS: atom_id res chain seq x y z
N ILE A 1 -4.99 1.45 -18.93
CA ILE A 1 -5.19 0.10 -18.36
C ILE A 1 -6.39 0.20 -17.42
N LYS A 2 -7.45 -0.57 -17.67
CA LYS A 2 -8.66 -0.60 -16.83
C LYS A 2 -8.57 -1.77 -15.86
N LEU A 3 -9.00 -1.55 -14.61
CA LEU A 3 -9.06 -2.60 -13.60
C LEU A 3 -10.37 -3.37 -13.73
N LYS A 4 -10.34 -4.71 -13.72
CA LYS A 4 -11.57 -5.51 -13.69
C LYS A 4 -12.12 -5.58 -12.26
N ASP A 5 -13.44 -5.58 -12.11
CA ASP A 5 -14.11 -5.65 -10.79
C ASP A 5 -13.70 -6.89 -9.97
N SER A 6 -13.41 -8.01 -10.66
CA SER A 6 -12.93 -9.23 -10.02
C SER A 6 -11.53 -9.10 -9.41
N LEU A 7 -10.69 -8.23 -9.98
CA LEU A 7 -9.39 -7.91 -9.37
C LEU A 7 -9.61 -6.94 -8.22
N LEU A 8 -10.42 -5.90 -8.42
CA LEU A 8 -10.73 -4.91 -7.38
C LEU A 8 -11.28 -5.57 -6.09
N SER A 9 -12.17 -6.56 -6.22
CA SER A 9 -12.73 -7.27 -5.06
C SER A 9 -11.72 -8.17 -4.32
N SER A 10 -10.63 -8.54 -4.98
CA SER A 10 -9.57 -9.37 -4.38
C SER A 10 -8.44 -8.56 -3.73
N ILE A 11 -8.42 -7.24 -3.92
CA ILE A 11 -7.39 -6.35 -3.37
C ILE A 11 -7.60 -6.19 -1.86
N THR A 12 -6.52 -6.35 -1.09
CA THR A 12 -6.52 -6.08 0.36
C THR A 12 -6.02 -4.66 0.59
N PHE A 13 -6.93 -3.76 0.96
CA PHE A 13 -6.59 -2.38 1.26
C PHE A 13 -6.08 -2.22 2.69
N SER A 14 -4.98 -1.49 2.83
CA SER A 14 -4.51 -0.95 4.10
C SER A 14 -4.85 0.53 4.14
N LYS A 15 -5.55 0.96 5.19
CA LYS A 15 -5.98 2.34 5.35
C LYS A 15 -4.87 3.14 6.04
N THR A 16 -4.42 4.22 5.39
CA THR A 16 -3.36 5.08 5.93
C THR A 16 -3.77 6.53 5.85
N ARG A 17 -4.00 7.17 7.00
CA ARG A 17 -4.55 8.54 7.08
C ARG A 17 -5.77 8.72 6.16
N ASP A 18 -5.58 9.40 5.03
CA ASP A 18 -6.60 9.83 4.08
C ASP A 18 -6.57 9.01 2.77
N VAL A 19 -5.71 7.99 2.67
CA VAL A 19 -5.51 7.18 1.47
C VAL A 19 -5.58 5.70 1.80
N ASP A 20 -6.29 4.95 0.96
CA ASP A 20 -6.27 3.50 0.97
C ASP A 20 -5.20 3.03 -0.02
N ILE A 21 -4.28 2.20 0.47
CA ILE A 21 -3.14 1.70 -0.29
C ILE A 21 -3.21 0.18 -0.37
N ALA A 22 -2.76 -0.39 -1.47
CA ALA A 22 -2.69 -1.84 -1.64
C ALA A 22 -1.65 -2.21 -2.71
N TRP A 23 -1.05 -3.38 -2.53
CA TRP A 23 -0.33 -4.04 -3.61
C TRP A 23 -1.33 -4.66 -4.60
N VAL A 24 -1.08 -4.46 -5.89
CA VAL A 24 -1.92 -4.99 -6.96
C VAL A 24 -1.05 -5.77 -7.92
N ASP A 25 -1.27 -7.08 -7.94
CA ASP A 25 -0.65 -7.98 -8.91
C ASP A 25 -1.73 -8.48 -9.87
N GLY A 26 -1.42 -8.48 -11.17
CA GLY A 26 -2.42 -8.84 -12.17
C GLY A 26 -1.81 -9.17 -13.52
N MET A 27 -2.56 -9.95 -14.31
CA MET A 27 -2.20 -10.28 -15.68
C MET A 27 -2.85 -9.27 -16.63
N ILE A 28 -2.05 -8.67 -17.49
CA ILE A 28 -2.52 -7.73 -18.51
C ILE A 28 -3.07 -8.51 -19.70
N THR A 29 -4.33 -8.26 -20.06
CA THR A 29 -4.96 -8.83 -21.26
C THR A 29 -5.48 -7.73 -22.16
N ASN A 30 -5.36 -7.93 -23.47
CA ASN A 30 -5.97 -7.07 -24.47
C ASN A 30 -7.41 -7.56 -24.76
N ALA A 31 -8.38 -6.65 -24.83
CA ALA A 31 -9.77 -6.99 -25.18
C ALA A 31 -9.91 -7.73 -26.51
N ALA A 32 -8.98 -7.54 -27.45
CA ALA A 32 -8.95 -8.28 -28.71
C ALA A 32 -8.74 -9.80 -28.52
N ASN A 33 -8.21 -10.24 -27.38
CA ASN A 33 -7.85 -11.64 -27.11
C ASN A 33 -8.92 -12.41 -26.29
N GLN A 34 -10.09 -11.81 -26.00
CA GLN A 34 -11.17 -12.48 -25.26
C GLN A 34 -12.14 -13.29 -26.15
N GLN A 35 -11.92 -13.36 -27.47
CA GLN A 35 -12.72 -14.17 -28.39
C GLN A 35 -12.04 -15.52 -28.73
N THR A 36 -11.92 -16.41 -27.74
CA THR A 36 -11.81 -17.87 -27.90
C THR A 36 -11.86 -18.44 -26.48
N THR A 37 -12.87 -19.20 -26.03
CA THR A 37 -13.50 -20.37 -26.63
C THR A 37 -14.91 -20.58 -26.06
N THR A 38 -15.93 -20.41 -26.90
CA THR A 38 -17.19 -21.17 -26.78
C THR A 38 -17.62 -21.51 -28.20
N ALA A 39 -17.32 -22.73 -28.62
CA ALA A 39 -17.81 -23.26 -29.86
C ALA A 39 -19.34 -23.40 -29.76
N THR A 40 -20.10 -22.67 -30.57
CA THR A 40 -21.31 -23.15 -31.28
C THR A 40 -21.68 -22.12 -32.38
N SER A 41 -21.40 -22.52 -33.61
CA SER A 41 -22.03 -22.23 -34.92
C SER A 41 -22.97 -21.02 -35.12
N ALA A 42 -22.60 -20.20 -36.13
CA ALA A 42 -23.41 -19.73 -37.27
C ALA A 42 -23.49 -18.20 -37.52
N ALA A 43 -23.16 -17.85 -38.78
CA ALA A 43 -23.59 -16.70 -39.62
C ALA A 43 -22.94 -15.28 -39.48
N THR A 44 -21.96 -15.04 -40.36
CA THR A 44 -21.76 -13.95 -41.35
C THR A 44 -21.91 -12.44 -41.03
N THR A 45 -20.82 -11.70 -41.29
CA THR A 45 -20.65 -10.27 -41.71
C THR A 45 -21.11 -9.18 -40.72
N VAL A 46 -20.34 -8.12 -40.41
CA VAL A 46 -19.79 -7.09 -41.31
C VAL A 46 -18.49 -6.49 -40.72
N THR A 47 -17.50 -6.29 -41.58
CA THR A 47 -16.26 -5.51 -41.38
C THR A 47 -16.54 -4.05 -41.01
N ASN A 48 -16.09 -3.61 -39.84
CA ASN A 48 -15.83 -2.20 -39.56
C ASN A 48 -14.35 -2.00 -39.27
N ILE A 49 -13.65 -1.37 -40.22
CA ILE A 49 -12.30 -0.84 -40.08
C ILE A 49 -12.43 0.45 -39.26
N GLY A 50 -12.50 0.30 -37.94
CA GLY A 50 -12.40 1.39 -36.98
C GLY A 50 -11.22 1.09 -36.08
N GLN A 51 -10.26 2.02 -36.02
CA GLN A 51 -9.05 1.96 -35.20
C GLN A 51 -9.33 1.27 -33.86
N SER A 52 -8.86 0.03 -33.71
CA SER A 52 -9.02 -0.73 -32.47
C SER A 52 -8.16 -0.05 -31.41
N ASN A 53 -8.77 0.86 -30.66
CA ASN A 53 -8.20 1.39 -29.44
C ASN A 53 -8.08 0.18 -28.50
N ALA A 54 -6.89 -0.44 -28.48
CA ALA A 54 -6.60 -1.65 -27.75
C ALA A 54 -6.83 -1.37 -26.26
N GLU A 55 -8.01 -1.72 -25.77
CA GLU A 55 -8.33 -1.57 -24.36
C GLU A 55 -7.63 -2.69 -23.58
N TRP A 56 -6.67 -2.27 -22.75
CA TRP A 56 -5.91 -3.15 -21.88
C TRP A 56 -6.58 -3.25 -20.51
N TYR A 57 -6.83 -4.49 -20.06
CA TYR A 57 -7.44 -4.80 -18.78
C TYR A 57 -6.48 -5.56 -17.86
N LEU A 58 -6.53 -5.26 -16.57
CA LEU A 58 -5.81 -5.99 -15.53
C LEU A 58 -6.75 -7.01 -14.87
N ASN A 59 -6.41 -8.29 -15.01
CA ASN A 59 -7.15 -9.43 -14.43
C ASN A 59 -6.43 -9.99 -13.20
N PRO A 60 -7.16 -10.65 -12.28
CA PRO A 60 -6.55 -11.32 -11.15
C PRO A 60 -5.60 -12.42 -11.60
N LEU A 61 -4.48 -12.56 -10.88
CA LEU A 61 -3.53 -13.64 -11.11
C LEU A 61 -4.15 -15.00 -10.75
N PRO A 62 -3.96 -16.02 -11.59
CA PRO A 62 -4.29 -17.39 -11.22
C PRO A 62 -3.35 -17.88 -10.10
N ARG A 63 -3.83 -18.85 -9.30
CA ARG A 63 -3.20 -19.23 -8.02
C ARG A 63 -1.82 -19.86 -8.19
N ASP A 64 -1.61 -20.55 -9.29
CA ASP A 64 -0.36 -21.17 -9.73
C ASP A 64 0.78 -20.15 -9.93
N MET A 65 0.46 -18.99 -10.49
CA MET A 65 1.42 -17.90 -10.69
C MET A 65 1.69 -17.09 -9.42
N LYS A 66 0.74 -17.06 -8.48
CA LYS A 66 0.87 -16.31 -7.23
C LYS A 66 1.99 -16.85 -6.33
N GLU A 67 2.21 -18.17 -6.33
CA GLU A 67 3.25 -18.82 -5.52
C GLU A 67 4.67 -18.53 -5.99
N HIS A 68 4.83 -18.14 -7.26
CA HIS A 68 6.13 -17.82 -7.87
C HIS A 68 6.46 -16.32 -7.82
N MET A 69 5.59 -15.49 -7.24
CA MET A 69 5.85 -14.06 -7.08
C MET A 69 6.74 -13.78 -5.88
N ILE A 70 7.65 -12.82 -6.09
CA ILE A 70 8.49 -12.29 -5.02
C ILE A 70 7.58 -11.55 -4.03
N PRO A 71 7.70 -11.81 -2.71
CA PRO A 71 6.93 -11.07 -1.72
C PRO A 71 7.30 -9.59 -1.80
N HIS A 72 6.28 -8.73 -1.76
CA HIS A 72 6.48 -7.29 -1.75
C HIS A 72 7.30 -6.90 -0.52
N SER A 73 8.34 -6.09 -0.72
CA SER A 73 9.15 -5.58 0.39
C SER A 73 8.31 -4.61 1.23
N SER A 74 8.50 -4.62 2.55
CA SER A 74 7.82 -3.67 3.41
C SER A 74 8.27 -2.24 3.13
N VAL A 75 7.36 -1.39 2.68
CA VAL A 75 7.62 0.01 2.37
C VAL A 75 6.79 0.87 3.31
N PHE A 76 7.43 1.90 3.91
CA PHE A 76 6.70 2.93 4.63
C PHE A 76 6.01 3.84 3.62
N VAL A 77 4.68 3.89 3.69
CA VAL A 77 3.90 4.78 2.84
C VAL A 77 3.52 6.01 3.66
N ASN A 78 3.93 7.18 3.15
CA ASN A 78 4.00 8.50 3.78
C ASN A 78 5.35 8.83 4.41
N GLU A 79 5.88 10.00 4.03
CA GLU A 79 7.07 10.54 4.67
C GLU A 79 6.81 10.80 6.18
N PRO A 80 7.67 10.28 7.06
CA PRO A 80 7.56 10.52 8.49
C PRO A 80 7.82 11.95 8.88
N LYS A 81 6.73 12.72 8.99
CA LYS A 81 6.73 14.05 9.61
C LYS A 81 6.64 13.90 11.12
N LEU A 82 7.80 13.91 11.78
CA LEU A 82 7.92 13.78 13.24
C LEU A 82 7.10 14.82 14.01
N LEU A 83 6.95 16.04 13.46
CA LEU A 83 6.11 17.08 14.04
C LEU A 83 4.62 16.70 14.04
N HIS A 84 4.14 16.04 12.98
CA HIS A 84 2.77 15.57 12.91
C HIS A 84 2.52 14.42 13.90
N LEU A 85 3.49 13.50 13.99
CA LEU A 85 3.43 12.40 14.97
C LEU A 85 3.39 12.93 16.41
N LYS A 86 4.19 13.96 16.73
CA LYS A 86 4.12 14.67 18.03
C LYS A 86 2.69 15.15 18.33
N MET A 87 2.03 15.78 17.35
CA MET A 87 0.69 16.32 17.52
C MET A 87 -0.33 15.21 17.81
N ILE A 88 -0.25 14.09 17.09
CA ILE A 88 -1.11 12.92 17.32
C ILE A 88 -0.89 12.33 18.72
N LEU A 89 0.36 12.15 19.13
CA LEU A 89 0.71 11.57 20.43
C LEU A 89 0.16 12.41 21.59
N ILE A 90 0.26 13.74 21.49
CA ILE A 90 -0.25 14.66 22.52
C ILE A 90 -1.78 14.74 22.48
N GLN A 91 -2.37 14.95 21.30
CA GLN A 91 -3.81 15.25 21.18
C GLN A 91 -4.70 14.02 21.34
N GLN A 92 -4.32 12.89 20.76
CA GLN A 92 -5.17 11.69 20.77
C GLN A 92 -4.85 10.75 21.94
N TYR A 93 -3.58 10.66 22.32
CA TYR A 93 -3.12 9.69 23.32
C TYR A 93 -2.69 10.32 24.64
N GLY A 94 -2.63 11.66 24.72
CA GLY A 94 -2.27 12.38 25.94
C GLY A 94 -0.83 12.15 26.40
N LEU A 95 0.06 11.68 25.52
CA LEU A 95 1.46 11.40 25.84
C LEU A 95 2.30 12.67 25.76
N ARG A 96 3.25 12.85 26.67
CA ARG A 96 4.24 13.92 26.60
C ARG A 96 5.24 13.61 25.48
N ALA A 97 5.30 14.47 24.47
CA ALA A 97 6.23 14.31 23.35
C ALA A 97 6.98 15.62 23.03
N GLU A 98 8.30 15.54 22.90
CA GLU A 98 9.20 16.66 22.63
C GLU A 98 10.03 16.38 21.37
N PHE A 99 10.11 17.36 20.47
CA PHE A 99 10.88 17.24 19.23
C PHE A 99 12.09 18.17 19.32
N VAL A 100 13.29 17.57 19.41
CA VAL A 100 14.56 18.30 19.59
C VAL A 100 15.60 17.68 18.66
N GLY A 101 16.24 18.52 17.82
CA GLY A 101 17.39 18.11 17.01
C GLY A 101 17.13 16.94 16.05
N GLY A 102 15.91 16.80 15.52
CA GLY A 102 15.56 15.71 14.60
C GLY A 102 15.13 14.40 15.27
N VAL A 103 15.04 14.38 16.60
CA VAL A 103 14.56 13.23 17.39
C VAL A 103 13.29 13.63 18.14
N LEU A 104 12.30 12.74 18.15
CA LEU A 104 11.05 12.87 18.89
C LEU A 104 11.10 11.98 20.14
N THR A 105 11.20 12.57 21.31
CA THR A 105 11.21 11.88 22.61
C THR A 105 9.81 11.85 23.20
N CYS A 106 9.35 10.69 23.64
CA CYS A 106 8.03 10.45 24.24
C CYS A 106 8.19 9.91 25.67
N GLU A 107 7.52 10.55 26.63
CA GLU A 107 7.52 10.18 28.06
C GLU A 107 8.93 9.91 28.63
N ASP A 108 9.94 10.62 28.11
CA ASP A 108 11.37 10.48 28.45
C ASP A 108 11.95 9.05 28.33
N SER A 109 11.17 8.11 27.78
CA SER A 109 11.46 6.66 27.78
C SER A 109 11.63 6.10 26.37
N VAL A 110 11.02 6.75 25.37
CA VAL A 110 11.01 6.31 23.98
C VAL A 110 11.47 7.45 23.09
N ALA A 111 12.41 7.18 22.18
CA ALA A 111 12.93 8.13 21.21
C ALA A 111 12.68 7.63 19.79
N ILE A 112 12.20 8.51 18.92
CA ILE A 112 11.97 8.24 17.51
C ILE A 112 12.90 9.13 16.70
N LYS A 113 13.79 8.53 15.93
CA LYS A 113 14.74 9.24 15.08
C LYS A 113 14.47 8.91 13.61
N ARG A 114 14.54 9.94 12.75
CA ARG A 114 14.58 9.75 11.30
C ARG A 114 16.04 9.61 10.85
N VAL A 115 16.34 8.59 10.06
CA VAL A 115 17.69 8.43 9.48
C VAL A 115 17.80 9.32 8.26
N GLU A 116 18.61 10.36 8.38
CA GLU A 116 18.92 11.29 7.30
C GLU A 116 19.98 10.65 6.39
N GLY A 117 19.57 10.14 5.23
CA GLY A 117 20.45 9.45 4.26
C GLY A 117 20.05 8.02 3.89
N GLY A 118 19.11 7.41 4.65
CA GLY A 118 18.44 6.16 4.28
C GLY A 118 17.07 6.44 3.66
N SER A 119 16.52 5.48 2.90
CA SER A 119 15.23 5.54 2.21
C SER A 119 14.01 5.70 3.14
N GLY A 120 13.89 6.82 3.86
CA GLY A 120 12.78 7.11 4.77
C GLY A 120 12.74 6.26 6.04
N GLN A 121 13.88 5.69 6.46
CA GLN A 121 13.94 4.80 7.63
C GLN A 121 13.71 5.56 8.94
N ILE A 122 12.90 4.95 9.82
CA ILE A 122 12.62 5.45 11.17
C ILE A 122 13.18 4.45 12.17
N ILE A 123 13.91 4.95 13.17
CA ILE A 123 14.41 4.15 14.29
C ILE A 123 13.58 4.52 15.52
N LEU A 124 13.06 3.49 16.20
CA LEU A 124 12.35 3.60 17.47
C LEU A 124 13.22 2.97 18.56
N GLU A 125 13.82 3.80 19.40
CA GLU A 125 14.67 3.40 20.53
C GLU A 125 13.93 3.64 21.85
N GLY A 126 14.18 2.85 22.88
CA GLY A 126 13.57 3.07 24.20
C GLY A 126 13.48 1.82 25.05
N LEU A 127 13.02 2.00 26.30
CA LEU A 127 12.75 0.91 27.23
C LEU A 127 11.49 0.14 26.79
N LEU A 128 11.54 -1.20 26.80
CA LEU A 128 10.37 -2.03 26.53
C LEU A 128 9.32 -1.81 27.62
N SER A 129 8.35 -0.97 27.32
CA SER A 129 7.26 -0.54 28.20
C SER A 129 5.95 -0.49 27.43
N ASP A 130 4.83 -0.37 28.14
CA ASP A 130 3.52 -0.19 27.48
C ASP A 130 3.51 1.04 26.58
N THR A 131 4.22 2.11 26.97
CA THR A 131 4.38 3.32 26.15
C THR A 131 5.12 3.00 24.85
N TYR A 132 6.17 2.19 24.88
CA TYR A 132 6.89 1.76 23.67
C TYR A 132 5.96 1.02 22.69
N TYR A 133 5.18 0.06 23.17
CA TYR A 133 4.25 -0.68 22.31
C TYR A 133 3.12 0.19 21.75
N LYS A 134 2.59 1.13 22.55
CA LYS A 134 1.60 2.12 22.10
C LYS A 134 2.17 3.01 21.00
N VAL A 135 3.34 3.61 21.23
CA VAL A 135 4.01 4.48 20.27
C VAL A 135 4.33 3.72 18.97
N ARG A 136 4.83 2.48 19.08
CA ARG A 136 5.09 1.61 17.92
C ARG A 136 3.82 1.37 17.09
N ARG A 137 2.70 1.07 17.74
CA ARG A 137 1.42 0.86 17.06
C ARG A 137 0.93 2.11 16.34
N ILE A 138 0.97 3.26 17.01
CA ILE A 138 0.57 4.55 16.42
C ILE A 138 1.44 4.87 15.21
N LEU A 139 2.75 4.64 15.31
CA LEU A 139 3.67 4.85 14.21
C LEU A 139 3.30 3.96 13.01
N TYR A 140 3.01 2.68 13.22
CA TYR A 140 2.62 1.79 12.13
C TYR A 140 1.26 2.14 11.51
N ASP A 141 0.29 2.53 12.33
CA ASP A 141 -1.03 2.96 11.85
C ASP A 141 -0.94 4.23 10.98
N GLN A 142 0.01 5.13 11.26
CA GLN A 142 0.17 6.41 10.56
C GLN A 142 1.05 6.35 9.30
N TYR A 143 1.94 5.37 9.20
CA TYR A 143 2.96 5.27 8.15
C TYR A 143 2.91 3.96 7.36
N ALA A 144 1.84 3.18 7.56
CA ALA A 144 1.53 1.88 6.97
C ALA A 144 2.73 1.11 6.41
N ILE A 145 3.11 0.10 7.17
CA ILE A 145 4.01 -0.94 6.69
C ILE A 145 3.14 -1.95 5.95
N LEU A 146 3.21 -1.94 4.61
CA LEU A 146 2.58 -2.96 3.76
C LEU A 146 3.44 -4.23 3.70
#